data_AF-A0A180F9Y2-F1
#
_entry.id   AF-A0A180F9Y2-F1
#
_cell.length_a   1.000
_cell.length_b   1.000
_cell.length_c   1.000
_cell.angle_alpha   90.00
_cell.angle_beta   90.00
_cell.angle_gamma   90.00
#
_symmetry.space_group_name_H-M   'P 1'
#
loop_
_entity.id
_entity.type
_entity.pdbx_description
1 polymer ?
#
loop_
_entity_poly.entity_id
_entity_poly.type
_entity_poly.pdbx_seq_one_letter_code
_entity_poly.pdbx_strand_id
1 'polypeptide(L)'
;METIVVSRRKFTGNFDTYFKKIEEGAQLILKWGNKQTIIPPAEAIKDDTAYTKEEFEAMLAESLADKEAGHVVEWTEELRKELAGL
;
A
#
# COMPACT_ATOMS: atom_id res chain seq x y z
N MET A 1 16.88 5.54 17.03
CA MET A 1 15.71 4.71 16.64
C MET A 1 14.96 4.30 17.91
N GLU A 2 13.80 4.90 18.15
CA GLU A 2 12.91 4.53 19.27
C GLU A 2 12.21 3.20 18.94
N THR A 3 12.04 2.30 19.93
CA THR A 3 11.25 1.07 19.76
C THR A 3 10.10 1.06 20.75
N ILE A 4 8.88 0.91 20.24
CA ILE A 4 7.65 0.98 21.00
C ILE A 4 6.96 -0.38 20.99
N VAL A 5 6.69 -0.95 22.17
CA VAL A 5 5.94 -2.20 22.29
C VAL A 5 4.49 -1.87 22.61
N VAL A 6 3.56 -2.30 21.75
CA VAL A 6 2.14 -1.97 21.90
C VAL A 6 1.24 -3.18 21.63
N SER A 7 0.12 -3.27 22.35
CA SER A 7 -0.88 -4.29 22.07
C SER A 7 -1.72 -3.91 20.84
N ARG A 8 -2.21 -4.90 20.09
CA ARG A 8 -3.07 -4.66 18.91
C ARG A 8 -4.26 -3.75 19.22
N ARG A 9 -4.94 -3.95 20.35
CA ARG A 9 -6.08 -3.12 20.77
C ARG A 9 -5.71 -1.65 20.97
N LYS A 10 -4.56 -1.39 21.62
CA LYS A 10 -4.10 -0.03 21.89
C LYS A 10 -3.61 0.66 20.62
N PHE A 11 -3.00 -0.09 19.70
CA PHE A 11 -2.61 0.38 18.37
C PHE A 11 -3.85 0.77 17.54
N THR A 12 -4.84 -0.11 17.40
CA THR A 12 -6.04 0.18 16.60
C THR A 12 -6.86 1.34 17.15
N GLY A 13 -6.91 1.51 18.48
CA GLY A 13 -7.61 2.63 19.11
C GLY A 13 -6.89 3.98 19.01
N ASN A 14 -5.62 4.01 18.58
CA ASN A 14 -4.82 5.23 18.46
C ASN A 14 -3.95 5.18 17.19
N PHE A 15 -4.52 4.69 16.10
CA PHE A 15 -3.78 4.37 14.88
C PHE A 15 -2.95 5.57 14.39
N ASP A 16 -3.58 6.73 14.25
CA ASP A 16 -2.93 7.96 13.76
C ASP A 16 -1.71 8.37 14.60
N THR A 17 -1.79 8.21 15.93
CA THR A 17 -0.69 8.53 16.83
C THR A 17 0.50 7.61 16.61
N TYR A 18 0.27 6.31 16.45
CA TYR A 18 1.36 5.35 16.23
C TYR A 18 1.89 5.41 14.79
N PHE A 19 1.03 5.75 13.82
CA PHE A 19 1.41 5.97 12.44
C PHE A 19 2.40 7.15 12.32
N LYS A 20 2.07 8.31 12.92
CA LYS A 20 2.99 9.45 12.97
C LYS A 20 4.35 9.10 13.60
N LYS A 21 4.34 8.29 14.66
CA LYS A 21 5.60 7.83 15.28
C LYS A 21 6.43 6.97 14.35
N ILE A 22 5.81 6.14 13.50
CA ILE A 22 6.52 5.36 12.47
C ILE A 22 7.13 6.29 11.43
N GLU A 23 6.38 7.31 11.00
CA GLU A 23 6.87 8.35 10.07
C GLU A 23 8.04 9.15 10.66
N GLU A 24 8.00 9.46 11.97
CA GLU A 24 9.07 10.12 12.72
C GLU A 24 10.28 9.21 13.04
N GLY A 25 10.26 7.96 12.58
CA GLY A 25 11.41 7.05 12.67
C GLY A 25 11.35 6.00 13.79
N ALA A 26 10.19 5.80 14.43
CA ALA A 26 10.01 4.78 15.46
C ALA A 26 9.72 3.39 14.86
N GLN A 27 10.29 2.36 15.49
CA GLN A 27 9.92 0.96 15.25
C GLN A 27 8.80 0.55 16.21
N LEU A 28 7.79 -0.16 15.73
CA LEU A 28 6.73 -0.74 16.56
C LEU A 28 6.82 -2.26 16.64
N ILE A 29 6.72 -2.81 17.84
CA ILE A 29 6.47 -4.22 18.08
C ILE A 29 5.01 -4.37 18.50
N LEU A 30 4.19 -4.84 17.58
CA LEU A 30 2.75 -5.04 17.77
C LEU A 30 2.50 -6.45 18.31
N LYS A 31 1.87 -6.58 19.48
CA LYS A 31 1.59 -7.88 20.13
C LYS A 31 0.10 -8.18 20.26
N TRP A 32 -0.29 -9.44 20.04
CA TRP A 32 -1.64 -9.94 20.33
C TRP A 32 -1.63 -11.45 20.66
N GLY A 33 -2.08 -11.81 21.86
CA GLY A 33 -1.94 -13.17 22.36
C GLY A 33 -0.46 -13.60 22.36
N ASN A 34 -0.17 -14.76 21.78
CA ASN A 34 1.19 -15.27 21.60
C ASN A 34 1.84 -14.85 20.26
N LYS A 35 1.20 -13.95 19.50
CA LYS A 35 1.69 -13.47 18.21
C LYS A 35 2.29 -12.06 18.34
N GLN A 36 3.28 -11.77 17.51
CA GLN A 36 3.83 -10.43 17.36
C GLN A 36 4.22 -10.15 15.91
N THR A 37 4.21 -8.88 15.52
CA THR A 37 4.85 -8.40 14.29
C THR A 37 5.70 -7.17 14.58
N ILE A 38 6.68 -6.91 13.73
CA ILE A 38 7.52 -5.72 13.76
C ILE A 38 7.09 -4.84 12.60
N ILE A 39 6.78 -3.58 12.90
CA ILE A 39 6.56 -2.53 11.91
C ILE A 39 7.81 -1.65 11.96
N PRO A 40 8.65 -1.67 10.92
CA PRO A 40 9.86 -0.86 10.88
C PRO A 40 9.53 0.63 10.70
N PRO A 41 10.50 1.53 10.97
CA PRO A 41 10.38 2.95 10.63
C PRO A 41 10.03 3.17 9.15
N ALA A 42 9.30 4.24 8.83
CA ALA A 42 8.89 4.53 7.44
C ALA A 42 10.09 4.71 6.50
N GLU A 43 11.12 5.43 6.94
CA GLU A 43 12.34 5.67 6.17
C GLU A 43 13.14 4.40 5.85
N ALA A 44 12.92 3.31 6.62
CA ALA A 44 13.61 2.03 6.41
C ALA A 44 12.97 1.20 5.30
N ILE A 45 11.76 1.54 4.84
CA ILE A 45 11.11 0.93 3.68
C ILE A 45 11.17 1.95 2.54
N LYS A 46 12.21 1.87 1.72
CA LYS A 46 12.10 2.37 0.34
C LYS A 46 11.27 1.34 -0.42
N ASP A 47 10.03 1.68 -0.72
CA ASP A 47 9.24 0.93 -1.67
C ASP A 47 9.62 1.41 -3.08
N ASP A 48 10.61 0.75 -3.67
CA ASP A 48 11.07 1.04 -5.03
C ASP A 48 9.99 0.74 -6.09
N THR A 49 8.83 0.20 -5.68
CA THR A 49 7.66 -0.04 -6.53
C THR A 49 6.54 0.99 -6.33
N ALA A 50 6.69 1.90 -5.36
CA ALA A 50 5.72 2.97 -5.13
C ALA A 50 6.01 4.16 -6.05
N TYR A 51 4.99 4.56 -6.80
CA TYR A 51 5.03 5.80 -7.59
C TYR A 51 4.95 7.02 -6.66
N THR A 52 5.67 8.08 -7.01
CA THR A 52 5.37 9.42 -6.54
C THR A 52 3.96 9.83 -7.01
N LYS A 53 3.38 10.85 -6.36
CA LYS A 53 2.06 11.34 -6.73
C LYS A 53 2.04 11.81 -8.18
N GLU A 54 3.08 12.52 -8.60
CA GLU A 54 3.23 13.06 -9.95
C GLU A 54 3.37 11.95 -10.99
N GLU A 55 4.13 10.89 -10.70
CA GLU A 55 4.24 9.71 -11.57
C GLU A 55 2.90 9.00 -11.71
N PHE A 56 2.18 8.83 -10.60
CA PHE A 56 0.86 8.21 -10.62
C PHE A 56 -0.16 9.03 -11.42
N GLU A 57 -0.16 10.35 -11.26
CA GLU A 57 -1.03 11.26 -12.02
C GLU A 57 -0.70 11.24 -13.52
N ALA A 58 0.58 11.15 -13.89
CA ALA A 58 1.00 11.02 -15.29
C ALA A 58 0.49 9.71 -15.93
N MET A 59 0.60 8.57 -15.22
CA MET A 59 0.09 7.28 -15.68
C MET A 59 -1.44 7.29 -15.87
N LEU A 60 -2.17 7.97 -14.99
CA LEU A 60 -3.62 8.15 -15.14
C LEU A 60 -3.97 8.98 -16.37
N ALA A 61 -3.22 10.06 -16.62
CA ALA A 61 -3.44 10.89 -17.80
C ALA A 61 -3.18 10.12 -19.11
N GLU A 62 -2.11 9.34 -19.17
CA GLU A 62 -1.80 8.45 -20.30
C GLU A 62 -2.92 7.41 -20.51
N SER A 63 -3.36 6.76 -19.44
CA SER A 63 -4.43 5.75 -19.50
C SER A 63 -5.77 6.33 -20.00
N LEU A 64 -6.07 7.58 -19.64
CA LEU A 64 -7.25 8.29 -20.14
C LEU A 64 -7.11 8.64 -21.61
N ALA A 65 -5.94 9.08 -22.05
CA ALA A 65 -5.66 9.37 -23.46
C ALA A 65 -5.78 8.10 -24.32
N ASP A 66 -5.26 6.96 -23.86
CA ASP A 66 -5.39 5.67 -24.54
C ASP A 66 -6.85 5.21 -24.64
N LYS A 67 -7.65 5.47 -23.61
CA LYS A 67 -9.09 5.22 -23.64
C LYS A 67 -9.78 6.07 -24.70
N GLU A 68 -9.48 7.38 -24.76
CA GLU A 68 -10.05 8.29 -25.76
C GLU A 68 -9.60 7.95 -27.19
N ALA A 69 -8.38 7.46 -27.36
CA ALA A 69 -7.83 6.98 -28.63
C ALA A 69 -8.37 5.60 -29.05
N GLY A 70 -9.10 4.90 -28.16
CA GLY A 70 -9.63 3.56 -28.43
C GLY A 70 -8.60 2.43 -28.35
N HIS A 71 -7.47 2.66 -27.68
CA HIS A 71 -6.42 1.65 -27.47
C HIS A 71 -6.69 0.72 -26.28
N VAL A 72 -7.89 0.79 -25.71
CA VAL A 72 -8.30 -0.04 -24.57
C VAL A 72 -9.12 -1.22 -25.04
N VAL A 73 -9.04 -2.32 -24.28
CA VAL A 73 -9.87 -3.50 -24.50
C VAL A 73 -10.96 -3.54 -23.44
N GLU A 74 -12.21 -3.74 -23.85
CA GLU A 74 -13.31 -3.95 -22.90
C GLU A 74 -13.20 -5.34 -22.26
N TRP A 75 -13.28 -5.38 -20.94
CA TRP A 75 -13.18 -6.61 -20.18
C TRP A 75 -14.53 -7.37 -20.17
N THR A 76 -14.78 -8.16 -21.21
CA THR A 76 -16.00 -8.98 -21.33
C THR A 76 -15.83 -10.37 -20.71
N GLU A 77 -16.95 -11.06 -20.49
CA GLU A 77 -16.93 -12.44 -20.00
C GLU A 77 -16.29 -13.39 -21.03
N GLU A 78 -16.48 -13.15 -22.33
CA GLU A 78 -15.83 -13.94 -23.37
C GLU A 78 -14.32 -13.73 -23.38
N LEU A 79 -13.85 -12.48 -23.32
CA LEU A 79 -12.42 -12.17 -23.28
C LEU A 79 -11.76 -12.78 -22.04
N ARG A 80 -12.45 -12.76 -20.90
CA ARG A 80 -11.98 -13.40 -19.68
C ARG A 80 -11.83 -14.92 -19.84
N LYS A 81 -12.77 -15.58 -20.51
CA LYS A 81 -12.70 -17.04 -20.76
C LYS A 81 -11.55 -17.37 -21.71
N GLU A 82 -11.40 -16.58 -22.78
CA GLU A 82 -10.31 -16.71 -23.75
C GLU A 82 -8.92 -16.57 -23.08
N LEU A 83 -8.71 -15.50 -22.30
CA LEU A 83 -7.44 -15.28 -21.59
C LEU A 83 -7.17 -16.31 -20.48
N ALA A 84 -8.22 -16.90 -19.90
CA ALA A 84 -8.10 -17.95 -18.90
C ALA A 84 -7.93 -19.35 -19.50
N GLY A 85 -8.04 -19.50 -20.84
CA GLY A 85 -8.00 -20.80 -21.53
C GLY A 85 -9.19 -21.70 -21.20
N LEU A 86 -10.37 -21.11 -20.91
CA LEU A 86 -11.61 -21.79 -20.50
C LEU A 86 -12.66 -21.83 -21.62
#